data_AF-A0A6L8KRH4-F1
#
_entry.id   AF-A0A6L8KRH4-F1
#
_cell.length_a   1.000
_cell.length_b   1.000
_cell.length_c   1.000
_cell.angle_alpha   90.00
_cell.angle_beta   90.00
_cell.angle_gamma   90.00
#
_symmetry.space_group_name_H-M   'P 1'
#
loop_
_entity.id
_entity.type
_entity.pdbx_description
1 polymer ?
#
loop_
_entity_poly.entity_id
_entity_poly.type
_entity_poly.pdbx_seq_one_letter_code
_entity_poly.pdbx_strand_id
1 'polypeptide(L)'
;MDKKKLHLQTLALAVMLAASSLAAAASAPPQGPGAVTLTNTAGNLWTASIGNTPLVGAFTDVFTFTNPVSAGSTAWGTLVNTSFLGYANVTFTGADLNGISLLTGALPVWPVTFNVATLLPASVTGPLTLTVHGISNGGSYGGDINVVMSPVPEPVTYGMMIGGLGILAMLSRRRKQ
;
A
#
# COMPACT_ATOMS: atom_id res chain seq x y z
N MET A 1 -24.54 33.36 47.68
CA MET A 1 -24.23 32.51 46.52
C MET A 1 -23.99 31.10 47.02
N ASP A 2 -24.80 30.14 46.57
CA ASP A 2 -24.96 28.83 47.21
C ASP A 2 -23.77 27.89 46.88
N LYS A 3 -22.93 27.58 47.87
CA LYS A 3 -21.67 26.84 47.70
C LYS A 3 -21.86 25.46 47.05
N LYS A 4 -23.04 24.84 47.23
CA LYS A 4 -23.39 23.57 46.59
C LYS A 4 -23.52 23.67 45.07
N LYS A 5 -24.03 24.80 44.54
CA LYS A 5 -24.15 25.02 43.09
C LYS A 5 -22.78 25.20 42.42
N LEU A 6 -21.86 25.87 43.12
CA LEU A 6 -20.49 26.06 42.63
C LEU A 6 -19.73 24.73 42.51
N HIS A 7 -19.87 23.84 43.50
CA HIS A 7 -19.22 22.51 43.47
C HIS A 7 -19.75 21.59 42.37
N LEU A 8 -21.06 21.64 42.10
CA LEU A 8 -21.68 20.83 41.04
C LEU A 8 -21.23 21.31 39.65
N GLN A 9 -21.10 22.62 39.47
CA GLN A 9 -20.59 23.22 38.23
C GLN A 9 -19.11 22.90 38.00
N THR A 10 -18.28 22.92 39.04
CA THR A 10 -16.87 22.52 38.94
C THR A 10 -16.71 21.04 38.64
N LEU A 11 -17.58 20.18 39.18
CA LEU A 11 -17.55 18.74 38.91
C LEU A 11 -17.99 18.42 37.47
N ALA A 12 -19.04 19.08 36.98
CA ALA A 12 -19.49 18.94 35.59
C ALA A 12 -18.42 19.41 34.59
N LEU A 13 -17.71 20.50 34.90
CA LEU A 13 -16.62 21.00 34.06
C LEU A 13 -15.41 20.04 34.05
N ALA A 14 -15.08 19.43 35.19
CA ALA A 14 -14.01 18.43 35.28
C ALA A 14 -14.33 17.15 34.51
N VAL A 15 -15.59 16.69 34.52
CA VAL A 15 -16.04 15.53 33.73
C VAL A 15 -16.04 15.84 32.23
N MET A 16 -16.45 17.04 31.82
CA MET A 16 -16.38 17.44 30.40
C MET A 16 -14.93 17.55 29.89
N LEU A 17 -14.00 18.03 30.74
CA LEU A 17 -12.58 18.12 30.38
C LEU A 17 -11.91 16.73 30.33
N ALA A 18 -12.30 15.80 31.20
CA ALA A 18 -11.85 14.42 31.18
C ALA A 18 -12.45 13.60 30.02
N ALA A 19 -13.69 13.90 29.60
CA ALA A 19 -14.29 13.27 28.43
C ALA A 19 -13.64 13.72 27.11
N SER A 20 -13.15 14.96 27.04
CA SER A 20 -12.42 15.46 25.86
C SER A 20 -11.02 14.86 25.69
N SER A 21 -10.37 14.39 26.76
CA SER A 21 -9.01 13.81 26.67
C SER A 21 -9.00 12.35 26.21
N LEU A 22 -10.13 11.65 26.24
CA LEU A 22 -10.25 10.29 25.66
C LEU A 22 -10.59 10.29 24.16
N ALA A 23 -11.01 11.42 23.59
CA ALA A 23 -11.31 11.54 22.16
C ALA A 23 -10.06 11.80 21.28
N ALA A 24 -8.88 11.93 21.89
CA ALA A 24 -7.62 12.21 21.20
C ALA A 24 -6.76 10.96 20.92
N ALA A 25 -7.32 9.75 21.06
CA ALA A 25 -6.78 8.58 20.34
C ALA A 25 -7.25 8.63 18.87
N ALA A 26 -7.07 9.79 18.22
CA ALA A 26 -7.15 9.86 16.78
C ALA A 26 -5.96 9.05 16.26
N SER A 27 -6.24 7.98 15.52
CA SER A 27 -5.26 7.31 14.66
C SER A 27 -4.41 8.39 14.00
N ALA A 28 -3.11 8.40 14.26
CA ALA A 28 -2.20 9.35 13.63
C ALA A 28 -2.51 9.40 12.13
N PRO A 29 -2.60 10.60 11.52
CA PRO A 29 -2.84 10.70 10.08
C PRO A 29 -1.79 9.85 9.36
N PRO A 30 -2.17 9.14 8.27
CA PRO A 30 -1.21 8.34 7.52
C PRO A 30 0.04 9.16 7.24
N GLN A 31 1.14 8.76 7.85
CA GLN A 31 2.47 9.18 7.45
C GLN A 31 2.82 8.33 6.22
N GLY A 32 3.98 8.52 5.62
CA GLY A 32 4.38 7.70 4.49
C GLY A 32 4.78 8.54 3.28
N PRO A 33 5.71 8.04 2.46
CA PRO A 33 6.47 8.85 1.51
C PRO A 33 5.69 9.28 0.24
N GLY A 34 4.37 9.12 0.22
CA GLY A 34 3.53 9.60 -0.87
C GLY A 34 3.53 8.68 -2.09
N ALA A 35 3.52 9.28 -3.27
CA ALA A 35 3.29 8.57 -4.54
C ALA A 35 4.48 7.70 -4.96
N VAL A 36 4.22 6.43 -5.28
CA VAL A 36 5.18 5.44 -5.78
C VAL A 36 4.89 5.17 -7.25
N THR A 37 5.94 5.15 -8.09
CA THR A 37 5.79 4.84 -9.52
C THR A 37 6.31 3.42 -9.78
N LEU A 38 5.48 2.59 -10.40
CA LEU A 38 5.90 1.29 -10.89
C LEU A 38 6.72 1.47 -12.16
N THR A 39 7.85 0.77 -12.25
CA THR A 39 8.75 0.79 -13.41
C THR A 39 8.66 -0.55 -14.13
N ASN A 40 8.43 -0.53 -15.45
CA ASN A 40 8.50 -1.75 -16.26
C ASN A 40 9.96 -2.20 -16.38
N THR A 41 10.25 -3.44 -15.97
CA THR A 41 11.62 -3.99 -16.03
C THR A 41 11.76 -5.04 -17.12
N ALA A 42 10.72 -5.83 -17.37
CA ALA A 42 10.73 -6.87 -18.41
C ALA A 42 9.32 -7.27 -18.83
N GLY A 43 8.96 -7.08 -20.11
CA GLY A 43 7.67 -7.50 -20.65
C GLY A 43 6.49 -6.89 -19.88
N ASN A 44 5.73 -7.73 -19.19
CA ASN A 44 4.59 -7.31 -18.35
C ASN A 44 4.94 -7.22 -16.85
N LEU A 45 6.22 -7.33 -16.48
CA LEU A 45 6.68 -7.22 -15.10
C LEU A 45 7.01 -5.76 -14.76
N TRP A 46 6.31 -5.26 -13.75
CA TRP A 46 6.46 -3.92 -13.20
C TRP A 46 6.89 -4.03 -11.74
N THR A 47 7.81 -3.19 -11.31
CA THR A 47 8.34 -3.22 -9.94
C THR A 47 8.53 -1.82 -9.39
N ALA A 48 8.46 -1.68 -8.07
CA ALA A 48 8.88 -0.50 -7.36
C ALA A 48 9.60 -0.88 -6.08
N SER A 49 10.64 -0.11 -5.75
CA SER A 49 11.21 -0.12 -4.40
C SER A 49 10.35 0.74 -3.48
N ILE A 50 10.19 0.27 -2.25
CA ILE A 50 9.37 0.92 -1.22
C ILE A 50 10.22 1.01 0.03
N GLY A 51 10.10 2.11 0.76
CA GLY A 51 10.72 2.23 2.07
C GLY A 51 10.38 3.53 2.75
N ASN A 52 10.46 3.54 4.07
CA ASN A 52 10.26 4.73 4.87
C ASN A 52 11.06 4.65 6.18
N THR A 53 11.25 5.82 6.80
CA THR A 53 11.81 5.95 8.14
C THR A 53 10.71 6.48 9.07
N PRO A 54 9.90 5.60 9.67
CA PRO A 54 8.77 6.01 10.50
C PRO A 54 9.23 6.73 11.77
N LEU A 55 8.40 7.67 12.23
CA LEU A 55 8.55 8.29 13.55
C LEU A 55 8.56 7.24 14.66
N VAL A 56 9.29 7.52 15.74
CA VAL A 56 9.34 6.63 16.91
C VAL A 56 7.95 6.52 17.53
N GLY A 57 7.55 5.30 17.87
CA GLY A 57 6.21 4.96 18.35
C GLY A 57 5.37 4.21 17.32
N ALA A 58 4.06 4.19 17.54
CA ALA A 58 3.12 3.61 16.58
C ALA A 58 3.03 4.49 15.33
N PHE A 59 3.04 3.86 14.15
CA PHE A 59 2.94 4.55 12.87
C PHE A 59 1.94 3.86 11.94
N THR A 60 1.48 4.62 10.96
CA THR A 60 0.71 4.13 9.82
C THR A 60 1.26 4.82 8.58
N ASP A 61 1.84 4.05 7.69
CA ASP A 61 2.40 4.53 6.43
C ASP A 61 1.51 4.16 5.26
N VAL A 62 1.24 5.11 4.36
CA VAL A 62 0.45 4.86 3.14
C VAL A 62 1.26 5.21 1.90
N PHE A 63 1.36 4.24 0.99
CA PHE A 63 2.01 4.38 -0.32
C PHE A 63 0.94 4.27 -1.41
N THR A 64 0.85 5.28 -2.27
CA THR A 64 -0.11 5.31 -3.37
C THR A 64 0.59 5.10 -4.69
N PHE A 65 0.19 4.10 -5.46
CA PHE A 65 0.83 3.81 -6.74
C PHE A 65 0.17 4.63 -7.84
N THR A 66 1.00 5.31 -8.64
CA THR A 66 0.51 6.21 -9.70
C THR A 66 0.03 5.48 -10.95
N ASN A 67 0.53 4.26 -11.20
CA ASN A 67 0.17 3.46 -12.35
C ASN A 67 -1.12 2.66 -12.06
N PRO A 68 -2.21 2.86 -12.82
CA PRO A 68 -3.39 2.03 -12.67
C PRO A 68 -3.10 0.61 -13.15
N VAL A 69 -3.50 -0.38 -12.35
CA VAL A 69 -3.28 -1.78 -12.65
C VAL A 69 -4.54 -2.39 -13.30
N SER A 70 -4.35 -3.08 -14.42
CA SER A 70 -5.44 -3.72 -15.17
C SER A 70 -6.02 -4.93 -14.42
N ALA A 71 -7.31 -5.20 -14.60
CA ALA A 71 -7.95 -6.39 -14.04
C ALA A 71 -7.26 -7.67 -14.54
N GLY A 72 -7.06 -8.64 -13.64
CA GLY A 72 -6.30 -9.88 -13.91
C GLY A 72 -4.79 -9.77 -13.66
N SER A 73 -4.30 -8.62 -13.21
CA SER A 73 -2.90 -8.48 -12.79
C SER A 73 -2.67 -9.17 -11.45
N THR A 74 -1.44 -9.61 -11.21
CA THR A 74 -1.04 -10.27 -9.96
C THR A 74 0.08 -9.49 -9.30
N ALA A 75 -0.07 -9.17 -8.01
CA ALA A 75 0.93 -8.47 -7.22
C ALA A 75 1.51 -9.38 -6.14
N TRP A 76 2.79 -9.18 -5.82
CA TRP A 76 3.48 -9.80 -4.69
C TRP A 76 4.64 -8.89 -4.26
N GLY A 77 5.19 -9.12 -3.07
CA GLY A 77 6.32 -8.35 -2.61
C GLY A 77 6.59 -8.53 -1.14
N THR A 78 7.61 -7.85 -0.64
CA THR A 78 8.03 -7.99 0.76
C THR A 78 8.59 -6.67 1.27
N LEU A 79 8.24 -6.32 2.49
CA LEU A 79 8.88 -5.28 3.28
C LEU A 79 9.69 -5.92 4.40
N VAL A 80 10.86 -5.36 4.67
CA VAL A 80 11.80 -5.85 5.66
C VAL A 80 12.38 -4.68 6.46
N ASN A 81 12.47 -4.87 7.76
CA ASN A 81 13.38 -4.13 8.63
C ASN A 81 14.40 -5.10 9.22
N THR A 82 15.63 -4.63 9.37
CA THR A 82 16.71 -5.38 10.01
C THR A 82 17.13 -4.65 11.27
N SER A 83 16.98 -5.31 12.42
CA SER A 83 17.43 -4.79 13.71
C SER A 83 18.67 -5.53 14.20
N PHE A 84 19.52 -4.85 14.96
CA PHE A 84 20.71 -5.45 15.57
C PHE A 84 20.62 -5.27 17.08
N LEU A 85 20.60 -6.37 17.84
CA LEU A 85 20.41 -6.36 19.30
C LEU A 85 19.18 -5.54 19.76
N GLY A 86 18.15 -5.46 18.93
CA GLY A 86 16.94 -4.66 19.17
C GLY A 86 17.05 -3.17 18.82
N TYR A 87 18.22 -2.67 18.42
CA TYR A 87 18.38 -1.31 17.88
C TYR A 87 17.84 -1.21 16.45
N ALA A 88 17.34 -0.02 16.10
CA ALA A 88 16.73 0.28 14.80
C ALA A 88 15.56 -0.67 14.44
N ASN A 89 14.84 -1.16 15.46
CA ASN A 89 13.77 -2.12 15.29
C ASN A 89 12.45 -1.46 14.86
N VAL A 90 11.94 -1.90 13.72
CA VAL A 90 10.60 -1.57 13.23
C VAL A 90 9.79 -2.86 13.15
N THR A 91 8.81 -3.02 14.03
CA THR A 91 7.94 -4.20 14.05
C THR A 91 6.65 -3.92 13.30
N PHE A 92 6.35 -4.71 12.28
CA PHE A 92 5.09 -4.65 11.55
C PHE A 92 3.97 -5.28 12.37
N THR A 93 2.93 -4.52 12.67
CA THR A 93 1.72 -5.02 13.34
C THR A 93 0.63 -5.40 12.35
N GLY A 94 0.74 -4.94 11.12
CA GLY A 94 -0.13 -5.29 10.00
C GLY A 94 0.28 -4.55 8.74
N ALA A 95 -0.06 -5.06 7.58
CA ALA A 95 0.03 -4.33 6.32
C ALA A 95 -0.99 -4.90 5.33
N ASP A 96 -1.49 -4.08 4.43
CA ASP A 96 -2.43 -4.49 3.39
C ASP A 96 -2.20 -3.76 2.07
N LEU A 97 -2.45 -4.44 0.96
CA LEU A 97 -2.48 -3.86 -0.38
C LEU A 97 -3.93 -3.85 -0.87
N ASN A 98 -4.56 -2.68 -0.93
CA ASN A 98 -5.99 -2.54 -1.27
C ASN A 98 -6.88 -3.46 -0.41
N GLY A 99 -6.58 -3.61 0.89
CA GLY A 99 -7.30 -4.51 1.79
C GLY A 99 -6.89 -5.99 1.74
N ILE A 100 -5.94 -6.37 0.87
CA ILE A 100 -5.34 -7.71 0.86
C ILE A 100 -4.23 -7.76 1.91
N SER A 101 -4.44 -8.50 2.99
CA SER A 101 -3.48 -8.57 4.10
C SER A 101 -2.14 -9.19 3.67
N LEU A 102 -1.06 -8.56 4.10
CA LEU A 102 0.29 -9.13 4.09
C LEU A 102 0.48 -10.01 5.33
N LEU A 103 1.30 -11.05 5.19
CA LEU A 103 1.74 -11.87 6.30
C LEU A 103 2.90 -11.18 7.02
N THR A 104 2.68 -10.77 8.26
CA THR A 104 3.69 -10.14 9.10
C THR A 104 4.33 -11.13 10.05
N GLY A 105 5.63 -11.01 10.29
CA GLY A 105 6.35 -11.84 11.25
C GLY A 105 7.72 -11.30 11.59
N ALA A 106 8.30 -11.83 12.67
CA ALA A 106 9.68 -11.57 13.05
C ALA A 106 10.49 -12.87 12.94
N LEU A 107 11.65 -12.79 12.29
CA LEU A 107 12.62 -13.88 12.15
C LEU A 107 13.86 -13.53 12.98
N PRO A 108 13.95 -14.01 14.24
CA PRO A 108 15.11 -13.77 15.08
C PRO A 108 16.29 -14.65 14.64
N VAL A 109 17.42 -14.03 14.32
CA VAL A 109 18.69 -14.68 13.96
C VAL A 109 19.80 -14.00 14.74
N TRP A 110 20.10 -14.49 15.95
CA TRP A 110 21.01 -13.82 16.88
C TRP A 110 22.34 -13.40 16.20
N PRO A 111 22.77 -12.13 16.31
CA PRO A 111 22.24 -11.02 17.11
C PRO A 111 21.21 -10.11 16.39
N VAL A 112 20.74 -10.49 15.21
CA VAL A 112 19.85 -9.73 14.33
C VAL A 112 18.39 -10.20 14.47
N THR A 113 17.42 -9.34 14.18
CA THR A 113 16.03 -9.75 13.94
C THR A 113 15.51 -9.09 12.68
N PHE A 114 14.94 -9.89 11.78
CA PHE A 114 14.27 -9.40 10.58
C PHE A 114 12.78 -9.31 10.86
N ASN A 115 12.22 -8.11 10.86
CA ASN A 115 10.78 -7.92 10.82
C ASN A 115 10.37 -7.92 9.34
N VAL A 116 9.39 -8.73 8.97
CA VAL A 116 8.99 -8.96 7.59
C VAL A 116 7.49 -8.78 7.45
N ALA A 117 7.04 -8.16 6.36
CA ALA A 117 5.66 -8.15 5.90
C ALA A 117 5.64 -8.60 4.44
N THR A 118 5.03 -9.74 4.12
CA THR A 118 5.06 -10.31 2.77
C THR A 118 3.67 -10.41 2.15
N LEU A 119 3.55 -9.94 0.91
CA LEU A 119 2.37 -10.12 0.08
C LEU A 119 2.56 -11.38 -0.75
N LEU A 120 1.78 -12.42 -0.44
CA LEU A 120 1.66 -13.57 -1.32
C LEU A 120 1.02 -13.17 -2.65
N PRO A 121 1.31 -13.88 -3.76
CA PRO A 121 0.72 -13.60 -5.05
C PRO A 121 -0.80 -13.47 -4.97
N ALA A 122 -1.31 -12.28 -5.25
CA ALA A 122 -2.72 -11.95 -5.15
C ALA A 122 -3.19 -11.15 -6.37
N SER A 123 -4.42 -11.40 -6.80
CA SER A 123 -5.03 -10.64 -7.89
C SER A 123 -5.36 -9.22 -7.44
N VAL A 124 -4.96 -8.24 -8.25
CA VAL A 124 -5.15 -6.82 -7.95
C VAL A 124 -5.73 -6.07 -9.15
N THR A 125 -6.40 -4.95 -8.88
CA THR A 125 -6.97 -4.09 -9.90
C THR A 125 -7.09 -2.65 -9.39
N GLY A 126 -7.07 -1.70 -10.31
CA GLY A 126 -7.25 -0.28 -10.01
C GLY A 126 -5.97 0.38 -9.48
N PRO A 127 -6.08 1.59 -8.90
CA PRO A 127 -4.98 2.22 -8.22
C PRO A 127 -4.60 1.38 -6.99
N LEU A 128 -3.32 1.05 -6.84
CA LEU A 128 -2.85 0.33 -5.67
C LEU A 128 -2.56 1.31 -4.54
N THR A 129 -2.87 0.88 -3.32
CA THR A 129 -2.57 1.56 -2.07
C THR A 129 -2.04 0.52 -1.11
N LEU A 130 -0.79 0.68 -0.69
CA LEU A 130 -0.18 -0.15 0.35
C LEU A 130 -0.24 0.62 1.66
N THR A 131 -0.89 0.03 2.66
CA THR A 131 -0.95 0.57 4.03
C THR A 131 -0.10 -0.31 4.93
N VAL A 132 0.79 0.30 5.70
CA VAL A 132 1.72 -0.38 6.60
C VAL A 132 1.51 0.15 8.02
N HIS A 133 1.25 -0.74 8.96
CA HIS A 133 1.11 -0.44 10.37
C HIS A 133 2.25 -1.08 11.15
N GLY A 134 2.75 -0.35 12.15
CA GLY A 134 3.80 -0.90 12.99
C GLY A 134 4.14 -0.04 14.18
N ILE A 135 5.15 -0.50 14.90
CA ILE A 135 5.78 0.20 16.02
C ILE A 135 7.27 0.34 15.70
N SER A 136 7.76 1.58 15.67
CA SER A 136 9.15 1.92 15.44
C SER A 136 9.82 2.29 16.76
N ASN A 137 10.94 1.64 17.09
CA ASN A 137 11.85 2.06 18.14
C ASN A 137 13.03 2.88 17.57
N GLY A 138 12.82 3.47 16.39
CA GLY A 138 13.86 4.01 15.52
C GLY A 138 14.25 3.02 14.42
N GLY A 139 14.84 3.51 13.33
CA GLY A 139 15.19 2.71 12.17
C GLY A 139 14.29 2.96 10.95
N SER A 140 14.55 2.23 9.88
CA SER A 140 13.79 2.28 8.63
C SER A 140 13.42 0.89 8.18
N TYR A 141 12.45 0.81 7.28
CA TYR A 141 12.13 -0.41 6.56
C TYR A 141 12.14 -0.14 5.07
N GLY A 142 12.32 -1.21 4.30
CA GLY A 142 12.30 -1.15 2.84
C GLY A 142 11.96 -2.47 2.21
N GLY A 143 11.78 -2.48 0.91
CA GLY A 143 11.30 -3.65 0.19
C GLY A 143 10.94 -3.36 -1.25
N ASP A 144 10.20 -4.29 -1.82
CA ASP A 144 9.74 -4.23 -3.20
C ASP A 144 8.28 -4.66 -3.31
N ILE A 145 7.60 -4.11 -4.31
CA ILE A 145 6.33 -4.59 -4.81
C ILE A 145 6.48 -4.84 -6.30
N ASN A 146 6.11 -6.04 -6.70
CA ASN A 146 6.12 -6.49 -8.08
C ASN A 146 4.69 -6.73 -8.52
N VAL A 147 4.43 -6.41 -9.78
CA VAL A 147 3.14 -6.58 -10.42
C VAL A 147 3.37 -7.16 -11.81
N VAL A 148 2.77 -8.30 -12.09
CA VAL A 148 2.59 -8.76 -13.47
C VAL A 148 1.29 -8.17 -13.98
N MET A 149 1.41 -7.22 -14.89
CA MET A 149 0.26 -6.56 -15.51
C MET A 149 -0.41 -7.50 -16.50
N SER A 150 -1.74 -7.64 -16.35
CA SER A 150 -2.56 -8.38 -17.30
C SER A 150 -2.42 -7.76 -18.68
N PRO A 151 -2.16 -8.56 -19.74
CA PRO A 151 -2.15 -8.06 -21.10
C PRO A 151 -3.46 -7.31 -21.38
N VAL A 152 -3.36 -6.03 -21.70
CA VAL A 152 -4.52 -5.25 -22.12
C VAL A 152 -4.85 -5.68 -23.55
N PRO A 153 -6.03 -6.29 -23.83
CA PRO A 153 -6.41 -6.60 -25.19
C PRO A 153 -6.62 -5.29 -25.93
N GLU A 154 -5.79 -5.00 -26.94
CA GLU A 154 -5.95 -3.80 -27.75
C GLU A 154 -7.09 -4.01 -28.75
N PRO A 155 -8.30 -3.44 -28.54
CA PRO A 155 -9.44 -3.67 -29.42
C PRO A 155 -9.17 -3.09 -30.82
N VAL A 156 -8.35 -2.04 -30.87
CA VAL A 156 -7.93 -1.35 -32.09
C VAL A 156 -7.03 -2.25 -32.93
N THR A 157 -6.13 -3.04 -32.36
CA THR A 157 -5.23 -3.90 -33.16
C THR A 157 -6.00 -5.00 -33.87
N TYR A 158 -6.96 -5.63 -33.19
CA TYR A 158 -7.85 -6.59 -33.84
C TYR A 158 -8.82 -5.91 -34.83
N GLY A 159 -9.36 -4.74 -34.46
CA GLY A 159 -10.25 -3.97 -35.34
C GLY A 159 -9.56 -3.47 -36.60
N MET A 160 -8.30 -3.02 -36.51
CA MET A 160 -7.48 -2.56 -37.63
C MET A 160 -6.97 -3.73 -38.47
N MET A 161 -6.68 -4.87 -37.85
CA MET A 161 -6.39 -6.11 -38.57
C MET A 161 -7.61 -6.55 -39.39
N ILE A 162 -8.79 -6.64 -38.77
CA ILE A 162 -10.03 -7.00 -39.47
C ILE A 162 -10.38 -5.94 -40.52
N GLY A 163 -10.26 -4.66 -40.19
CA GLY A 163 -10.50 -3.56 -41.12
C GLY A 163 -9.55 -3.59 -42.31
N GLY A 164 -8.26 -3.81 -42.08
CA GLY A 164 -7.24 -3.96 -43.13
C GLY A 164 -7.51 -5.18 -44.02
N LEU A 165 -7.83 -6.32 -43.43
CA LEU A 165 -8.23 -7.53 -44.16
C LEU A 165 -9.52 -7.33 -44.97
N GLY A 166 -10.49 -6.59 -44.43
CA GLY A 166 -11.72 -6.23 -45.12
C GLY A 166 -11.48 -5.36 -46.35
N ILE A 167 -10.58 -4.38 -46.26
CA ILE A 167 -10.18 -3.53 -47.39
C ILE A 167 -9.46 -4.37 -48.47
N LEU A 168 -8.53 -5.24 -48.07
CA LEU A 168 -7.82 -6.14 -48.98
C LEU A 168 -8.78 -7.10 -49.70
N ALA A 169 -9.75 -7.67 -48.98
CA ALA A 169 -10.78 -8.53 -49.55
C ALA A 169 -11.63 -7.77 -50.60
N MET A 170 -12.04 -6.54 -50.31
CA MET A 170 -12.78 -5.68 -51.25
C MET A 170 -11.97 -5.35 -52.51
N LEU A 171 -10.69 -4.97 -52.37
CA LEU A 171 -9.82 -4.68 -53.51
C LEU A 171 -9.58 -5.93 -54.37
N SER A 172 -9.42 -7.11 -53.75
CA SER A 172 -9.25 -8.36 -54.48
C SER A 172 -10.48 -8.74 -55.32
N ARG A 173 -11.69 -8.42 -54.82
CA ARG A 173 -12.96 -8.66 -55.53
C ARG A 173 -13.10 -7.78 -56.77
N ARG A 174 -12.65 -6.51 -56.69
CA ARG A 174 -12.68 -5.57 -57.83
C ARG A 174 -11.70 -5.92 -58.96
N ARG A 175 -10.71 -6.78 -58.71
CA ARG A 175 -9.77 -7.26 -59.74
C ARG A 175 -10.27 -8.49 -60.50
N LYS A 176 -11.30 -9.16 -60.00
CA LYS A 176 -11.93 -10.33 -60.64
C LYS A 176 -13.18 -9.97 -61.46
N GLN A 177 -13.64 -8.72 -61.38
CA GLN A 177 -14.64 -8.13 -62.26
C GLN A 177 -13.92 -7.30 -63.31
#